data_AF-A0A5N0EGI1-F1
#
_entry.id   AF-A0A5N0EGI1-F1
#
_cell.length_a   1.000
_cell.length_b   1.000
_cell.length_c   1.000
_cell.angle_alpha   90.00
_cell.angle_beta   90.00
_cell.angle_gamma   90.00
#
_symmetry.space_group_name_H-M   'P 1'
#
loop_
_entity.id
_entity.type
_entity.pdbx_description
1 polymer ?
#
loop_
_entity_poly.entity_id
_entity_poly.type
_entity_poly.pdbx_seq_one_letter_code
_entity_poly.pdbx_strand_id
1 'polypeptide(L)' 'MDLTCPSCSWPSPTVVSAHGNVRYLRCLCGQWLIAEHGLVVATTGNSSFGMRDTPHRGDEPERPCGARYSG' A
#
# COMPACT_ATOMS: atom_id res chain seq x y z
N MET A 1 10.54 -17.09 -6.84
CA MET A 1 11.05 -15.71 -7.02
C MET A 1 10.61 -14.92 -5.82
N ASP A 2 11.59 -14.60 -4.98
CA ASP A 2 11.40 -13.86 -3.73
C ASP A 2 11.30 -12.36 -4.04
N LEU A 3 10.21 -11.74 -3.63
CA LEU A 3 9.95 -10.32 -3.87
C LEU A 3 10.63 -9.49 -2.79
N THR A 4 11.91 -9.15 -2.97
CA THR A 4 12.66 -8.38 -1.96
C THR A 4 12.08 -6.98 -1.78
N CYS A 5 11.90 -6.55 -0.54
CA CYS A 5 11.44 -5.20 -0.25
C CYS A 5 12.54 -4.16 -0.54
N PRO A 6 12.31 -3.16 -1.40
CA PRO A 6 13.33 -2.17 -1.76
C PRO A 6 13.70 -1.24 -0.60
N SER A 7 12.88 -1.14 0.45
CA SER A 7 13.11 -0.21 1.58
C SER A 7 13.98 -0.79 2.70
N CYS A 8 13.92 -2.10 2.93
CA CYS A 8 14.66 -2.74 4.04
C CYS A 8 15.40 -4.03 3.63
N SER A 9 15.38 -4.37 2.34
CA SER A 9 15.98 -5.59 1.79
C SER A 9 15.42 -6.90 2.36
N TRP A 10 14.25 -6.88 3.01
CA TRP A 10 13.62 -8.10 3.52
C TRP A 10 13.18 -9.01 2.36
N PRO A 11 13.60 -10.28 2.32
CA PRO A 11 13.44 -11.13 1.14
C PRO A 11 12.03 -11.72 1.00
N SER A 12 11.25 -11.81 2.08
CA SER A 12 9.98 -12.55 2.09
C SER A 12 8.83 -11.72 2.66
N PRO A 13 8.36 -10.67 1.95
CA PRO A 13 7.16 -9.95 2.34
C PRO A 13 5.92 -10.86 2.25
N THR A 14 5.00 -10.68 3.19
CA THR A 14 3.82 -11.52 3.34
C THR A 14 2.73 -11.10 2.36
N VAL A 15 2.16 -12.04 1.60
CA VAL A 15 0.99 -11.75 0.75
C VAL A 15 -0.23 -11.53 1.65
N VAL A 16 -0.89 -10.39 1.48
CA VAL A 16 -2.13 -10.03 2.19
C VAL A 16 -3.36 -10.29 1.33
N SER A 17 -3.30 -9.98 0.02
CA SER A 17 -4.38 -10.27 -0.93
C SER A 17 -3.82 -10.56 -2.32
N ALA A 18 -4.60 -11.27 -3.13
CA ALA A 18 -4.29 -11.57 -4.53
C ALA A 18 -5.53 -11.43 -5.42
N HIS A 19 -5.37 -10.76 -6.55
CA HIS A 19 -6.42 -10.54 -7.55
C HIS A 19 -5.84 -10.83 -8.95
N GLY A 20 -6.11 -12.03 -9.47
CA GLY A 20 -5.49 -12.50 -10.71
C GLY A 20 -3.97 -12.58 -10.59
N ASN A 21 -3.26 -11.86 -11.46
CA ASN A 21 -1.79 -11.80 -11.46
C ASN A 21 -1.22 -10.74 -10.51
N VAL A 22 -2.09 -9.94 -9.87
CA VAL A 22 -1.68 -8.90 -8.93
C VAL A 22 -1.71 -9.45 -7.50
N ARG A 23 -0.64 -9.20 -6.75
CA ARG A 23 -0.48 -9.55 -5.34
C ARG A 23 -0.19 -8.30 -4.54
N TYR A 24 -0.89 -8.14 -3.44
CA TYR A 24 -0.67 -7.09 -2.45
C TYR A 24 0.08 -7.71 -1.28
N LEU A 25 1.29 -7.24 -1.02
CA LEU A 25 2.18 -7.77 0.00
C LEU A 25 2.51 -6.71 1.06
N ARG A 26 2.77 -7.16 2.29
CA ARG A 26 3.22 -6.34 3.40
C ARG A 26 4.60 -6.78 3.85
N CYS A 27 5.53 -5.84 3.91
CA CYS A 27 6.83 -6.07 4.51
C CYS A 27 6.77 -5.79 6.03
N LEU A 28 7.64 -6.46 6.80
CA LEU A 28 7.78 -6.22 8.24
C LEU A 28 8.20 -4.78 8.58
N CYS A 29 8.85 -4.07 7.65
CA CYS A 29 9.19 -2.65 7.84
C CYS A 29 7.98 -1.71 7.70
N GLY A 30 6.79 -2.25 7.42
CA GLY A 30 5.57 -1.47 7.27
C GLY A 30 5.35 -0.90 5.87
N GLN A 31 6.08 -1.36 4.86
CA GLN A 31 5.82 -1.01 3.46
C GLN A 31 4.78 -1.94 2.82
N TRP A 32 3.91 -1.37 1.98
CA TRP A 32 3.10 -2.16 1.05
C TRP A 32 3.81 -2.27 -0.29
N LEU A 33 3.74 -3.47 -0.87
CA LEU A 33 4.26 -3.80 -2.17
C LEU A 33 3.11 -4.32 -3.02
N ILE A 34 3.05 -3.86 -4.26
CA ILE A 34 2.13 -4.37 -5.27
C ILE A 34 3.01 -5.08 -6.28
N ALA A 35 2.79 -6.38 -6.44
CA ALA A 35 3.51 -7.19 -7.39
C ALA A 35 2.58 -7.72 -8.48
N GLU A 36 3.06 -7.69 -9.72
CA GLU A 36 2.36 -8.27 -10.86
C GLU A 36 3.32 -9.24 -11.56
N HIS A 37 2.84 -10.43 -11.91
CA HIS A 37 3.67 -11.49 -12.54
C HIS A 37 4.96 -11.83 -11.76
N GLY A 38 4.97 -11.61 -10.43
CA GLY A 38 6.13 -11.87 -9.59
C GLY A 38 7.21 -10.78 -9.61
N LEU A 39 6.89 -9.57 -10.09
CA LEU A 39 7.75 -8.39 -10.01
C LEU A 39 7.04 -7.29 -9.21
N VAL A 40 7.78 -6.56 -8.36
CA VAL A 40 7.22 -5.38 -7.68
C VAL A 40 7.01 -4.28 -8.73
N VAL A 41 5.76 -3.93 -8.99
CA VAL A 41 5.39 -2.88 -9.97
C VAL A 41 5.11 -1.54 -9.29
N ALA A 42 4.77 -1.55 -8.00
CA ALA A 42 4.59 -0.35 -7.21
C ALA A 42 4.81 -0.59 -5.72
N THR A 43 5.20 0.47 -5.02
CA THR A 43 5.15 0.56 -3.56
C THR A 43 4.21 1.69 -3.20
N THR A 44 3.30 1.50 -2.25
CA THR A 44 2.55 2.65 -1.74
C THR A 44 3.51 3.55 -0.98
N GLY A 45 3.41 4.87 -1.12
CA GLY A 45 4.19 5.80 -0.30
C GLY A 45 4.10 5.45 1.18
N ASN A 46 5.16 5.76 1.94
CA ASN A 46 5.24 5.50 3.37
C ASN A 46 3.94 5.92 4.06
N SER A 47 3.12 4.94 4.43
CA SER A 47 1.93 5.20 5.24
C SER A 47 2.47 5.56 6.60
N SER A 48 2.66 6.87 6.86
CA SER A 48 3.09 7.40 8.15
C SER A 48 1.95 7.26 9.16
N PHE A 49 1.58 6.03 9.50
CA PHE A 49 0.79 5.75 10.68
C PHE A 49 1.76 5.71 11.87
N GLY A 50 2.40 6.84 12.17
CA GLY A 50 3.42 6.87 13.23
C GLY A 50 4.18 8.17 13.47
N MET A 51 4.25 9.11 12.52
CA MET A 51 4.82 10.43 12.81
C MET A 51 3.69 11.43 13.00
N ARG A 52 3.21 11.58 14.25
CA ARG A 52 2.50 12.80 14.64
C ARG A 52 3.51 13.92 14.69
N ASP A 53 3.81 14.50 13.54
CA ASP A 53 4.39 15.84 13.50
C ASP A 53 3.63 16.68 12.50
N THR A 54 2.93 17.67 13.07
CA THR A 54 2.20 18.81 12.49
C THR A 54 0.72 18.60 12.12
N PRO A 55 -0.16 19.59 12.44
CA PRO A 55 -1.58 19.49 12.16
C PRO A 55 -1.83 19.63 10.65
N HIS A 56 -2.42 18.61 10.04
CA HIS A 56 -2.92 18.71 8.68
C HIS A 56 -4.09 19.70 8.64
N ARG A 57 -3.80 20.91 8.14
CA ARG A 57 -4.81 21.86 7.66
C ARG A 57 -5.44 21.25 6.42
N GLY A 58 -6.61 20.65 6.56
CA GLY A 58 -7.41 20.15 5.44
C GLY A 58 -8.24 18.93 5.81
N ASP A 59 -9.29 19.15 6.60
CA ASP A 59 -10.46 18.27 6.64
C ASP A 59 -11.12 18.35 5.25
N GLU A 60 -10.76 17.45 4.34
CA GLU A 60 -11.65 17.06 3.25
C GLU A 60 -12.34 15.78 3.72
N PRO A 61 -13.67 15.77 3.89
CA PRO A 61 -14.36 14.55 4.29
C PRO A 61 -14.18 13.51 3.19
N GLU A 62 -13.54 12.40 3.55
CA GLU A 62 -13.35 11.24 2.68
C GLU A 62 -14.65 10.90 1.95
N ARG A 63 -14.66 11.11 0.64
CA ARG A 63 -15.81 10.72 -0.19
C ARG A 63 -15.79 9.19 -0.27
N PRO A 64 -16.79 8.48 0.28
CA PRO A 64 -16.85 7.04 0.11
C PRO A 64 -16.97 6.72 -1.39
N CYS A 65 -16.23 5.70 -1.84
CA CYS A 65 -16.39 5.09 -3.15
C CYS A 65 -17.81 4.51 -3.28
N GLY A 66 -18.79 5.34 -3.65
CA GLY A 66 -20.18 4.92 -3.70
C GLY A 66 -21.24 6.02 -3.78
N ALA A 67 -20.87 7.31 -3.75
CA ALA A 67 -21.83 8.40 -3.95
C ALA A 67 -22.38 8.36 -5.39
N ARG A 68 -23.47 7.59 -5.58
CA ARG A 68 -24.30 7.66 -6.77
C ARG A 68 -24.83 9.09 -6.88
N TYR A 69 -24.56 9.72 -8.01
CA TYR A 69 -25.28 10.91 -8.43
C TYR A 69 -26.76 10.51 -8.62
N SER A 70 -27.65 11.14 -7.88
CA SER A 70 -29.07 11.20 -8.21
C SER A 70 -29.33 12.67 -8.54
N GLY A 71 -29.85 12.91 -9.74
CA GLY A 71 -30.00 14.22 -10.36
C GLY A 71 -30.98 15.17 -9.69
#